data_AF-A0AAT9FND6-F1
#
_entry.id   AF-A0AAT9FND6-F1
#
_cell.length_a   1.000
_cell.length_b   1.000
_cell.length_c   1.000
_cell.angle_alpha   90.00
_cell.angle_beta   90.00
_cell.angle_gamma   90.00
#
_symmetry.space_group_name_H-M   'P 1'
#
loop_
_entity.id
_entity.type
_entity.pdbx_description
1 polymer ?
#
loop_
_entity_poly.entity_id
_entity_poly.type
_entity_poly.pdbx_seq_one_letter_code
_entity_poly.pdbx_strand_id
1 'polypeptide(L)'
;MHRSLITSLLVLTLCPLAIHQSQAATAGDELLAALTKRVENNGDVSEIFDSIEDLPNSEVTDLYKKVERVWPRLRDAWISDFQRIARDASGKSGNNKNRIRDLRKELAAMQGLADGPMKEALKKRGMPAIDELRSLLVPKTKDIIATADDAQKKKRRTILAIARLRDILVETAIIPLTQTSVSELTEAENTVTRALSGLDRKGLKIMENNRKTAEKKKVPEPERIGVADANMMRLLAGLSALEIDPKLCEAARDHSKDMETLNFFAHESPVKGKRTPNDRAKNFGTSASGENIYAGSTDPLSANKGWFYSPGHHRNMFSSGHRRIGLGQHNRHWTQLFGR
;
A
#
# COMPACT_ATOMS: atom_id res chain seq x y z
N MET A 1 -9.63 -35.04 9.96
CA MET A 1 -11.10 -34.92 10.09
C MET A 1 -11.49 -33.67 10.91
N HIS A 2 -11.01 -32.48 10.55
CA HIS A 2 -11.58 -31.23 11.04
C HIS A 2 -12.61 -30.75 10.02
N ARG A 3 -13.84 -31.28 10.11
CA ARG A 3 -14.99 -30.62 9.48
C ARG A 3 -15.04 -29.20 10.03
N SER A 4 -15.12 -28.25 9.11
CA SER A 4 -15.13 -26.80 9.32
C SER A 4 -16.00 -26.39 10.52
N LEU A 5 -15.36 -26.16 11.67
CA LEU A 5 -16.00 -25.65 12.89
C LEU A 5 -16.68 -24.29 12.65
N ILE A 6 -16.34 -23.58 11.56
CA ILE A 6 -16.87 -22.24 11.27
C ILE A 6 -18.02 -22.26 10.28
N THR A 7 -18.12 -23.21 9.33
CA THR A 7 -19.36 -23.34 8.55
C THR A 7 -20.51 -23.75 9.48
N SER A 8 -20.23 -24.62 10.45
CA SER A 8 -21.17 -24.93 11.53
C SER A 8 -21.42 -23.72 12.45
N LEU A 9 -20.42 -22.91 12.80
CA LEU A 9 -20.64 -21.72 13.63
C LEU A 9 -21.48 -20.65 12.93
N LEU A 10 -21.33 -20.46 11.62
CA LEU A 10 -22.05 -19.47 10.83
C LEU A 10 -23.53 -19.86 10.69
N VAL A 11 -23.80 -21.14 10.43
CA VAL A 11 -25.16 -21.69 10.51
C VAL A 11 -25.69 -21.57 11.94
N LEU A 12 -24.95 -21.98 12.98
CA LEU A 12 -25.43 -21.98 14.38
C LEU A 12 -25.58 -20.60 15.06
N THR A 13 -24.84 -19.57 14.64
CA THR A 13 -24.85 -18.24 15.31
C THR A 13 -25.73 -17.20 14.62
N LEU A 14 -25.99 -17.34 13.33
CA LEU A 14 -26.80 -16.42 12.53
C LEU A 14 -28.18 -16.99 12.22
N CYS A 15 -28.30 -18.30 12.02
CA CYS A 15 -29.58 -19.00 11.98
C CYS A 15 -29.63 -19.96 13.17
N PRO A 16 -30.18 -19.58 14.35
CA PRO A 16 -30.50 -20.60 15.33
C PRO A 16 -31.46 -21.57 14.64
N LEU A 17 -30.95 -22.72 14.17
CA LEU A 17 -31.78 -23.85 13.80
C LEU A 17 -32.70 -24.04 15.00
N ALA A 18 -34.00 -23.89 14.74
CA ALA A 18 -35.06 -23.85 15.71
C ALA A 18 -34.93 -25.02 16.69
N ILE A 19 -34.22 -24.80 17.79
CA ILE A 19 -34.18 -25.68 18.94
C ILE A 19 -34.70 -24.79 20.07
N HIS A 20 -36.02 -24.87 20.25
CA HIS A 20 -36.86 -24.11 21.19
C HIS A 20 -37.18 -22.65 20.82
N GLN A 21 -38.13 -22.45 19.89
CA GLN A 21 -39.39 -21.72 20.12
C GLN A 21 -40.18 -21.58 18.79
N SER A 22 -41.51 -21.66 18.89
CA SER A 22 -42.50 -21.67 17.81
C SER A 22 -42.72 -20.28 17.17
N GLN A 23 -41.72 -19.73 16.49
CA GLN A 23 -41.88 -18.54 15.64
C GLN A 23 -41.57 -18.87 14.18
N ALA A 24 -42.41 -18.37 13.27
CA ALA A 24 -42.14 -18.44 11.83
C ALA A 24 -40.84 -17.67 11.51
N ALA A 25 -40.06 -18.16 10.54
CA ALA A 25 -38.86 -17.47 10.09
C ALA A 25 -39.23 -16.08 9.56
N THR A 26 -38.46 -15.06 9.95
CA THR A 26 -38.62 -13.70 9.39
C THR A 26 -38.03 -13.65 7.98
N ALA A 27 -38.41 -12.67 7.15
CA ALA A 27 -37.80 -12.50 5.83
C ALA A 27 -36.28 -12.26 5.96
N GLY A 28 -35.85 -11.57 7.02
CA GLY A 28 -34.44 -11.45 7.38
C GLY A 28 -33.72 -12.78 7.68
N ASP A 29 -34.39 -13.76 8.31
CA ASP A 29 -33.81 -15.08 8.55
C ASP A 29 -33.69 -15.90 7.26
N GLU A 30 -34.66 -15.76 6.35
CA GLU A 30 -34.64 -16.40 5.04
C GLU A 30 -33.52 -15.83 4.15
N LEU A 31 -33.32 -14.52 4.15
CA LEU A 31 -32.23 -13.86 3.42
C LEU A 31 -30.85 -14.32 3.91
N LEU A 32 -30.69 -14.51 5.22
CA LEU A 32 -29.45 -14.98 5.82
C LEU A 32 -29.14 -16.45 5.46
N ALA A 33 -30.18 -17.29 5.44
CA ALA A 33 -30.10 -18.67 4.97
C ALA A 33 -29.78 -18.73 3.46
N ALA A 34 -30.43 -17.89 2.66
CA ALA A 34 -30.18 -17.76 1.23
C ALA A 34 -28.74 -17.30 0.96
N LEU A 35 -28.25 -16.29 1.68
CA LEU A 35 -26.88 -15.78 1.57
C LEU A 35 -25.87 -16.89 1.85
N THR A 36 -26.07 -17.62 2.95
CA THR A 36 -25.21 -18.73 3.34
C THR A 36 -25.18 -19.80 2.25
N LYS A 37 -26.35 -20.26 1.79
CA LYS A 37 -26.48 -21.28 0.73
C LYS A 37 -25.85 -20.83 -0.59
N ARG A 38 -26.01 -19.56 -0.95
CA ARG A 38 -25.52 -19.00 -2.22
C ARG A 38 -24.00 -18.88 -2.21
N VAL A 39 -23.44 -18.36 -1.13
CA VAL A 39 -21.98 -18.36 -0.91
C VAL A 39 -21.44 -19.79 -0.90
N GLU A 40 -22.17 -20.74 -0.31
CA GLU A 40 -21.73 -22.13 -0.25
C GLU A 40 -21.56 -22.79 -1.62
N ASN A 41 -22.39 -22.38 -2.57
CA ASN A 41 -22.46 -22.88 -3.94
C ASN A 41 -21.72 -21.97 -4.95
N ASN A 42 -20.92 -21.01 -4.48
CA ASN A 42 -20.24 -20.01 -5.32
C ASN A 42 -21.20 -19.19 -6.21
N GLY A 43 -22.46 -19.03 -5.81
CA GLY A 43 -23.44 -18.25 -6.54
C GLY A 43 -23.30 -16.75 -6.29
N ASP A 44 -23.88 -15.96 -7.18
CA ASP A 44 -23.99 -14.52 -7.03
C ASP A 44 -24.94 -14.16 -5.88
N VAL A 45 -24.52 -13.21 -5.04
CA VAL A 45 -25.25 -12.73 -3.86
C VAL A 45 -25.92 -11.37 -4.08
N SER A 46 -25.74 -10.75 -5.26
CA SER A 46 -26.25 -9.42 -5.55
C SER A 46 -27.78 -9.34 -5.43
N GLU A 47 -28.50 -10.31 -5.98
CA GLU A 47 -29.98 -10.40 -5.88
C GLU A 47 -30.48 -10.46 -4.42
N ILE A 48 -29.69 -11.05 -3.52
CA ILE A 48 -30.03 -11.15 -2.08
C ILE A 48 -29.87 -9.79 -1.41
N PHE A 49 -28.90 -9.00 -1.87
CA PHE A 49 -28.64 -7.65 -1.37
C PHE A 49 -29.71 -6.66 -1.83
N ASP A 50 -30.14 -6.74 -3.09
CA ASP A 50 -31.23 -5.90 -3.63
C ASP A 50 -32.52 -6.09 -2.82
N SER A 51 -32.78 -7.32 -2.37
CA SER A 51 -33.96 -7.67 -1.56
C SER A 51 -33.98 -7.05 -0.15
N ILE A 52 -32.86 -6.47 0.33
CA ILE A 52 -32.79 -5.83 1.66
C ILE A 52 -33.49 -4.47 1.64
N GLU A 53 -33.47 -3.77 0.51
CA GLU A 53 -34.13 -2.45 0.37
C GLU A 53 -35.64 -2.54 0.53
N ASP A 54 -36.21 -3.70 0.20
CA ASP A 54 -37.65 -3.96 0.31
C ASP A 54 -38.09 -4.41 1.72
N LEU A 55 -37.16 -4.62 2.65
CA LEU A 55 -37.49 -5.05 4.00
C LEU A 55 -38.09 -3.91 4.83
N PRO A 56 -39.07 -4.19 5.71
CA PRO A 56 -39.52 -3.23 6.71
C PRO A 56 -38.35 -2.78 7.61
N ASN A 57 -38.31 -1.50 7.98
CA ASN A 57 -37.26 -0.94 8.84
C ASN A 57 -37.03 -1.71 10.15
N SER A 58 -38.10 -2.28 10.73
CA SER A 58 -38.01 -3.13 11.92
C SER A 58 -37.21 -4.41 11.67
N GLU A 59 -37.39 -5.04 10.51
CA GLU A 59 -36.67 -6.24 10.11
C GLU A 59 -35.22 -5.93 9.76
N VAL A 60 -34.95 -4.82 9.05
CA VAL A 60 -33.59 -4.32 8.78
C VAL A 60 -32.84 -4.11 10.10
N THR A 61 -33.48 -3.47 11.08
CA THR A 61 -32.89 -3.19 12.40
C THR A 61 -32.57 -4.47 13.17
N ASP A 62 -33.47 -5.46 13.15
CA ASP A 62 -33.26 -6.71 13.87
C ASP A 62 -32.22 -7.61 13.19
N LEU A 63 -32.20 -7.63 11.85
CA LEU A 63 -31.15 -8.29 11.08
C LEU A 63 -29.78 -7.65 11.34
N TYR A 64 -29.71 -6.32 11.37
CA TYR A 64 -28.50 -5.58 11.74
C TYR A 64 -27.99 -6.00 13.13
N LYS A 65 -28.84 -6.01 14.16
CA LYS A 65 -28.44 -6.44 15.52
C LYS A 65 -27.89 -7.88 15.54
N LYS A 66 -28.49 -8.79 14.76
CA LYS A 66 -28.02 -10.18 14.64
C LYS A 66 -26.61 -10.22 14.01
N VAL A 67 -26.41 -9.48 12.91
CA VAL A 67 -25.12 -9.38 12.21
C VAL A 67 -24.05 -8.72 13.09
N GLU A 68 -24.36 -7.59 13.75
CA GLU A 68 -23.43 -6.89 14.65
C GLU A 68 -22.92 -7.79 15.79
N ARG A 69 -23.81 -8.61 16.36
CA ARG A 69 -23.46 -9.48 17.49
C ARG A 69 -22.38 -10.50 17.13
N VAL A 70 -22.36 -10.97 15.89
CA VAL A 70 -21.43 -12.02 15.44
C VAL A 70 -20.25 -11.47 14.64
N TRP A 71 -20.40 -10.29 14.02
CA TRP A 71 -19.43 -9.72 13.09
C TRP A 71 -18.00 -9.64 13.65
N PRO A 72 -17.75 -9.09 14.86
CA PRO A 72 -16.39 -9.02 15.41
C PRO A 72 -15.74 -10.40 15.53
N ARG A 73 -16.49 -11.42 16.00
CA ARG A 73 -15.98 -12.78 16.15
C ARG A 73 -15.64 -13.41 14.81
N LEU A 74 -16.48 -13.22 13.80
CA LEU A 74 -16.28 -13.75 12.45
C LEU A 74 -15.09 -13.07 11.77
N ARG A 75 -15.00 -11.75 11.83
CA ARG A 75 -13.88 -10.95 11.33
C ARG A 75 -12.57 -11.41 11.97
N ASP A 76 -12.51 -11.44 13.30
CA ASP A 76 -11.27 -11.75 14.02
C ASP A 76 -10.84 -13.21 13.79
N ALA A 77 -11.79 -14.14 13.70
CA ALA A 77 -11.52 -15.53 13.32
C ALA A 77 -10.99 -15.65 11.87
N TRP A 78 -11.48 -14.85 10.93
CA TRP A 78 -10.90 -14.80 9.58
C TRP A 78 -9.49 -14.22 9.60
N ILE A 79 -9.26 -13.10 10.28
CA ILE A 79 -7.93 -12.48 10.35
C ILE A 79 -6.90 -13.43 10.99
N SER A 80 -7.28 -14.19 12.02
CA SER A 80 -6.43 -15.22 12.61
C SER A 80 -6.09 -16.36 11.64
N ASP A 81 -7.05 -16.80 10.83
CA ASP A 81 -6.82 -17.79 9.77
C ASP A 81 -5.92 -17.23 8.68
N PHE A 82 -6.20 -16.01 8.22
CA PHE A 82 -5.40 -15.32 7.22
C PHE A 82 -3.96 -15.15 7.68
N GLN A 83 -3.72 -14.83 8.95
CA GLN A 83 -2.37 -14.82 9.53
C GLN A 83 -1.65 -16.17 9.42
N ARG A 84 -2.36 -17.30 9.55
CA ARG A 84 -1.75 -18.64 9.36
C ARG A 84 -1.40 -18.88 7.90
N ILE A 85 -2.35 -18.62 6.98
CA ILE A 85 -2.13 -18.73 5.53
C ILE A 85 -0.91 -17.89 5.11
N ALA A 86 -0.84 -16.67 5.61
CA ALA A 86 0.22 -15.72 5.33
C ALA A 86 1.58 -16.22 5.88
N ARG A 87 1.62 -16.78 7.09
CA ARG A 87 2.83 -17.41 7.65
C ARG A 87 3.29 -18.60 6.82
N ASP A 88 2.38 -19.48 6.42
CA ASP A 88 2.71 -20.67 5.62
C ASP A 88 3.23 -20.30 4.23
N ALA A 89 2.64 -19.28 3.60
CA ALA A 89 3.13 -18.70 2.36
C ALA A 89 4.55 -18.12 2.52
N SER A 90 4.81 -17.43 3.64
CA SER A 90 6.13 -16.85 3.93
C SER A 90 7.20 -17.89 4.31
N GLY A 91 6.84 -19.00 4.96
CA GLY A 91 7.76 -20.06 5.37
C GLY A 91 8.42 -20.77 4.19
N LYS A 92 7.69 -20.88 3.07
CA LYS A 92 8.24 -21.38 1.78
C LYS A 92 9.25 -20.41 1.15
N SER A 93 9.30 -19.14 1.59
CA SER A 93 10.21 -18.11 1.09
C SER A 93 11.65 -18.22 1.61
N GLY A 94 11.97 -19.22 2.45
CA GLY A 94 13.35 -19.54 2.82
C GLY A 94 14.30 -19.71 1.62
N ASN A 95 13.77 -20.10 0.46
CA ASN A 95 14.48 -20.21 -0.80
C ASN A 95 14.91 -18.88 -1.45
N ASN A 96 14.31 -17.74 -1.06
CA ASN A 96 14.52 -16.47 -1.78
C ASN A 96 15.65 -15.62 -1.21
N LYS A 97 16.20 -15.97 -0.03
CA LYS A 97 17.26 -15.17 0.63
C LYS A 97 18.50 -14.99 -0.25
N ASN A 98 18.94 -16.07 -0.89
CA ASN A 98 20.09 -16.03 -1.80
C ASN A 98 19.79 -15.13 -3.01
N ARG A 99 18.61 -15.31 -3.63
CA ARG A 99 18.20 -14.50 -4.78
C ARG A 99 18.10 -13.01 -4.45
N ILE A 100 17.49 -12.64 -3.32
CA ILE A 100 17.43 -11.25 -2.84
C ILE A 100 18.82 -10.66 -2.67
N ARG A 101 19.74 -11.41 -2.06
CA ARG A 101 21.14 -10.98 -1.87
C ARG A 101 21.83 -10.78 -3.22
N ASP A 102 21.62 -11.67 -4.18
CA ASP A 102 22.27 -11.60 -5.49
C ASP A 102 21.74 -10.42 -6.32
N LEU A 103 20.42 -10.18 -6.30
CA LEU A 103 19.79 -9.01 -6.92
C LEU A 103 20.32 -7.69 -6.35
N ARG A 104 20.47 -7.61 -5.01
CA ARG A 104 21.04 -6.42 -4.36
C ARG A 104 22.51 -6.21 -4.73
N LYS A 105 23.31 -7.29 -4.79
CA LYS A 105 24.71 -7.21 -5.26
C LYS A 105 24.79 -6.75 -6.70
N GLU A 106 23.91 -7.26 -7.56
CA GLU A 106 23.84 -6.86 -8.96
C GLU A 106 23.52 -5.37 -9.11
N LEU A 107 22.54 -4.85 -8.38
CA LEU A 107 22.21 -3.42 -8.36
C LEU A 107 23.39 -2.57 -7.87
N ALA A 108 24.05 -2.99 -6.79
CA ALA A 108 25.21 -2.27 -6.25
C ALA A 108 26.37 -2.24 -7.24
N ALA A 109 26.65 -3.36 -7.93
CA ALA A 109 27.72 -3.45 -8.93
C ALA A 109 27.51 -2.49 -10.12
N MET A 110 26.26 -2.20 -10.48
CA MET A 110 25.96 -1.25 -11.57
C MET A 110 26.46 0.16 -11.29
N GLN A 111 26.54 0.58 -10.02
CA GLN A 111 27.00 1.94 -9.68
C GLN A 111 28.47 2.20 -10.03
N GLY A 112 29.29 1.14 -10.05
CA GLY A 112 30.71 1.22 -10.41
C GLY A 112 30.98 1.21 -11.91
N LEU A 113 29.96 1.07 -12.75
CA LEU A 113 30.10 1.09 -14.21
C LEU A 113 30.25 2.53 -14.73
N ALA A 114 30.96 2.67 -15.84
CA ALA A 114 30.94 3.91 -16.64
C ALA A 114 29.52 4.18 -17.17
N ASP A 115 29.23 5.44 -17.49
CA ASP A 115 27.85 5.90 -17.77
C ASP A 115 27.15 5.14 -18.90
N GLY A 116 27.82 4.91 -20.04
CA GLY A 116 27.25 4.15 -21.15
C GLY A 116 26.84 2.73 -20.75
N PRO A 117 27.79 1.88 -20.28
CA PRO A 117 27.49 0.54 -19.79
C PRO A 117 26.47 0.51 -18.65
N MET A 118 26.51 1.48 -17.72
CA MET A 118 25.55 1.59 -16.63
C MET A 118 24.13 1.79 -17.15
N LYS A 119 23.93 2.73 -18.08
CA LYS A 119 22.61 3.01 -18.66
C LYS A 119 21.97 1.77 -19.28
N GLU A 120 22.75 0.97 -20.01
CA GLU A 120 22.27 -0.27 -20.62
C GLU A 120 22.01 -1.36 -19.56
N ALA A 121 22.87 -1.49 -18.55
CA ALA A 121 22.66 -2.41 -17.44
C ALA A 121 21.39 -2.08 -16.64
N LEU A 122 21.14 -0.80 -16.35
CA LEU A 122 19.97 -0.34 -15.60
C LEU A 122 18.66 -0.68 -16.32
N LYS A 123 18.63 -0.53 -17.65
CA LYS A 123 17.45 -0.89 -18.46
C LYS A 123 17.23 -2.40 -18.51
N LYS A 124 18.28 -3.16 -18.85
CA LYS A 124 18.17 -4.61 -19.09
C LYS A 124 18.03 -5.43 -17.81
N ARG A 125 18.62 -4.96 -16.71
CA ARG A 125 18.78 -5.74 -15.47
C ARG A 125 18.41 -4.94 -14.22
N GLY A 126 18.68 -3.63 -14.18
CA GLY A 126 18.42 -2.80 -12.99
C GLY A 126 16.93 -2.71 -12.60
N MET A 127 16.08 -2.19 -13.48
CA MET A 127 14.64 -2.11 -13.17
C MET A 127 14.00 -3.50 -12.99
N PRO A 128 14.30 -4.50 -13.85
CA PRO A 128 13.85 -5.87 -13.61
C PRO A 128 14.26 -6.43 -12.24
N ALA A 129 15.47 -6.13 -11.76
CA ALA A 129 15.91 -6.54 -10.42
C ALA A 129 15.12 -5.83 -9.31
N ILE A 130 14.78 -4.55 -9.46
CA ILE A 130 13.90 -3.84 -8.53
C ILE A 130 12.50 -4.46 -8.50
N ASP A 131 11.94 -4.80 -9.66
CA ASP A 131 10.61 -5.42 -9.77
C ASP A 131 10.58 -6.81 -9.14
N GLU A 132 11.62 -7.62 -9.36
CA GLU A 132 11.76 -8.93 -8.72
C GLU A 132 11.98 -8.80 -7.21
N LEU A 133 12.82 -7.87 -6.76
CA LEU A 133 12.95 -7.58 -5.32
C LEU A 133 11.61 -7.18 -4.71
N ARG A 134 10.81 -6.38 -5.44
CA ARG A 134 9.48 -5.95 -4.98
C ARG A 134 8.54 -7.14 -4.83
N SER A 135 8.51 -8.06 -5.79
CA SER A 135 7.66 -9.26 -5.68
C SER A 135 8.11 -10.18 -4.53
N LEU A 136 9.42 -10.28 -4.28
CA LEU A 136 9.99 -11.13 -3.23
C LEU A 136 9.87 -10.52 -1.82
N LEU A 137 9.95 -9.20 -1.68
CA LEU A 137 10.02 -8.51 -0.38
C LEU A 137 8.72 -7.83 0.01
N VAL A 138 7.82 -7.55 -0.93
CA VAL A 138 6.55 -6.86 -0.69
C VAL A 138 5.42 -7.78 -1.15
N PRO A 139 5.01 -8.74 -0.30
CA PRO A 139 3.92 -9.65 -0.64
C PRO A 139 2.64 -8.84 -0.86
N LYS A 140 1.80 -9.30 -1.80
CA LYS A 140 0.48 -8.73 -2.01
C LYS A 140 -0.57 -9.66 -1.42
N THR A 141 -1.61 -9.07 -0.83
CA THR A 141 -2.72 -9.80 -0.20
C THR A 141 -3.32 -10.83 -1.16
N LYS A 142 -3.51 -10.45 -2.42
CA LYS A 142 -4.01 -11.33 -3.49
C LYS A 142 -3.14 -12.57 -3.72
N ASP A 143 -1.82 -12.43 -3.62
CA ASP A 143 -0.87 -13.52 -3.88
C ASP A 143 -0.89 -14.49 -2.69
N ILE A 144 -1.02 -13.98 -1.47
CA ILE A 144 -1.24 -14.81 -0.27
C ILE A 144 -2.57 -15.58 -0.37
N ILE A 145 -3.66 -14.91 -0.73
CA ILE A 145 -4.97 -15.55 -0.90
C ILE A 145 -4.92 -16.63 -1.98
N ALA A 146 -4.13 -16.45 -3.04
CA ALA A 146 -3.99 -17.45 -4.08
C ALA A 146 -3.41 -18.78 -3.56
N THR A 147 -2.54 -18.73 -2.54
CA THR A 147 -1.97 -19.92 -1.89
C THR A 147 -2.93 -20.65 -0.96
N ALA A 148 -4.06 -20.02 -0.61
CA ALA A 148 -5.06 -20.61 0.27
C ALA A 148 -5.77 -21.80 -0.40
N ASP A 149 -6.16 -22.79 0.40
CA ASP A 149 -6.98 -23.92 -0.06
C ASP A 149 -8.44 -23.48 -0.35
N ASP A 150 -9.22 -24.37 -0.98
CA ASP A 150 -10.60 -24.06 -1.37
C ASP A 150 -11.51 -23.77 -0.18
N ALA A 151 -11.27 -24.41 0.97
CA ALA A 151 -12.04 -24.18 2.18
C ALA A 151 -11.75 -22.79 2.76
N GLN A 152 -10.49 -22.36 2.76
CA GLN A 152 -10.06 -21.02 3.17
C GLN A 152 -10.58 -19.94 2.22
N LYS A 153 -10.52 -20.17 0.90
CA LYS A 153 -11.08 -19.28 -0.12
C LYS A 153 -12.60 -19.16 0.02
N LYS A 154 -13.29 -20.27 0.31
CA LYS A 154 -14.72 -20.29 0.64
C LYS A 154 -15.01 -19.46 1.89
N LYS A 155 -14.25 -19.65 2.98
CA LYS A 155 -14.38 -18.88 4.22
C LYS A 155 -14.23 -17.37 3.98
N ARG A 156 -13.22 -16.94 3.22
CA ARG A 156 -13.02 -15.52 2.87
C ARG A 156 -14.24 -14.91 2.18
N ARG A 157 -14.79 -15.64 1.20
CA ARG A 157 -15.97 -15.21 0.44
C ARG A 157 -17.18 -15.04 1.34
N THR A 158 -17.40 -15.96 2.28
CA THR A 158 -18.47 -15.84 3.29
C THR A 158 -18.30 -14.61 4.17
N ILE A 159 -17.10 -14.36 4.67
CA ILE A 159 -16.85 -13.20 5.54
C ILE A 159 -17.02 -11.88 4.77
N LEU A 160 -16.58 -11.82 3.51
CA LEU A 160 -16.83 -10.67 2.65
C LEU A 160 -18.32 -10.45 2.35
N ALA A 161 -19.09 -11.53 2.16
CA ALA A 161 -20.53 -11.44 1.94
C ALA A 161 -21.25 -10.88 3.19
N ILE A 162 -20.85 -11.30 4.39
CA ILE A 162 -21.39 -10.77 5.65
C ILE A 162 -20.95 -9.32 5.89
N ALA A 163 -19.70 -8.98 5.53
CA ALA A 163 -19.22 -7.60 5.59
C ALA A 163 -20.08 -6.67 4.71
N ARG A 164 -20.39 -7.12 3.48
CA ARG A 164 -21.28 -6.39 2.55
C ARG A 164 -22.70 -6.29 3.09
N LEU A 165 -23.25 -7.39 3.60
CA LEU A 165 -24.57 -7.39 4.26
C LEU A 165 -24.61 -6.33 5.37
N ARG A 166 -23.60 -6.31 6.24
CA ARG A 166 -23.48 -5.32 7.31
C ARG A 166 -23.44 -3.89 6.76
N ASP A 167 -22.63 -3.66 5.73
CA ASP A 167 -22.50 -2.33 5.11
C ASP A 167 -23.83 -1.83 4.55
N ILE A 168 -24.58 -2.70 3.85
CA ILE A 168 -25.91 -2.38 3.32
C ILE A 168 -26.90 -2.10 4.45
N LEU A 169 -26.96 -2.95 5.48
CA LEU A 169 -27.89 -2.76 6.61
C LEU A 169 -27.63 -1.46 7.36
N VAL A 170 -26.37 -1.06 7.49
CA VAL A 170 -26.00 0.22 8.09
C VAL A 170 -26.43 1.40 7.21
N GLU A 171 -26.21 1.31 5.91
CA GLU A 171 -26.63 2.32 4.94
C GLU A 171 -28.15 2.48 4.93
N THR A 172 -28.90 1.38 4.83
CA THR A 172 -30.37 1.36 4.91
C THR A 172 -30.89 1.91 6.24
N ALA A 173 -30.19 1.65 7.36
CA ALA A 173 -30.54 2.17 8.67
C ALA A 173 -30.11 3.63 8.90
N ILE A 174 -29.46 4.29 7.92
CA ILE A 174 -28.94 5.67 8.00
C ILE A 174 -28.01 5.84 9.22
N ILE A 175 -27.19 4.83 9.52
CA ILE A 175 -26.20 4.91 10.61
C ILE A 175 -24.90 5.47 9.99
N PRO A 176 -24.36 6.61 10.48
CA PRO A 176 -23.12 7.15 9.95
C PRO A 176 -21.95 6.19 10.14
N LEU A 177 -21.25 5.84 9.06
CA LEU A 177 -19.99 5.09 9.11
C LEU A 177 -18.81 5.97 8.78
N THR A 178 -17.74 5.83 9.56
CA THR A 178 -16.42 6.37 9.22
C THR A 178 -15.69 5.49 8.21
N GLN A 179 -16.03 4.19 8.16
CA GLN A 179 -15.41 3.19 7.30
C GLN A 179 -16.35 1.99 7.10
N THR A 180 -16.35 1.38 5.91
CA THR A 180 -17.14 0.17 5.62
C THR A 180 -16.46 -1.10 6.14
N SER A 181 -17.24 -2.09 6.55
CA SER A 181 -16.81 -3.40 7.04
C SER A 181 -15.93 -4.13 6.03
N VAL A 182 -16.23 -4.04 4.73
CA VAL A 182 -15.38 -4.60 3.66
C VAL A 182 -14.00 -3.94 3.65
N SER A 183 -13.95 -2.61 3.78
CA SER A 183 -12.69 -1.87 3.77
C SER A 183 -11.87 -2.11 5.04
N GLU A 184 -12.52 -2.25 6.21
CA GLU A 184 -11.86 -2.67 7.47
C GLU A 184 -11.20 -4.05 7.33
N LEU A 185 -11.94 -5.03 6.79
CA LEU A 185 -11.43 -6.39 6.57
C LEU A 185 -10.24 -6.38 5.62
N THR A 186 -10.36 -5.66 4.50
CA THR A 186 -9.31 -5.55 3.48
C THR A 186 -8.05 -4.89 4.05
N GLU A 187 -8.19 -3.86 4.87
CA GLU A 187 -7.05 -3.19 5.50
C GLU A 187 -6.39 -4.05 6.59
N ALA A 188 -7.17 -4.86 7.31
CA ALA A 188 -6.64 -5.84 8.25
C ALA A 188 -5.83 -6.94 7.52
N GLU A 189 -6.33 -7.46 6.39
CA GLU A 189 -5.57 -8.40 5.54
C GLU A 189 -4.28 -7.75 4.99
N ASN A 190 -4.37 -6.50 4.52
CA ASN A 190 -3.20 -5.76 4.07
C ASN A 190 -2.18 -5.53 5.20
N THR A 191 -2.63 -5.26 6.42
CA THR A 191 -1.76 -5.08 7.59
C THR A 191 -0.99 -6.36 7.91
N VAL A 192 -1.68 -7.51 7.94
CA VAL A 192 -1.03 -8.83 8.11
C VAL A 192 -0.01 -9.07 7.00
N THR A 193 -0.37 -8.78 5.75
CA THR A 193 0.51 -8.94 4.59
C THR A 193 1.75 -8.04 4.68
N ARG A 194 1.57 -6.76 5.01
CA ARG A 194 2.70 -5.80 5.17
C ARG A 194 3.64 -6.23 6.29
N ALA A 195 3.13 -6.83 7.36
CA ALA A 195 3.97 -7.35 8.46
C ALA A 195 4.89 -8.50 8.03
N LEU A 196 4.58 -9.19 6.92
CA LEU A 196 5.43 -10.22 6.32
C LEU A 196 6.46 -9.68 5.34
N SER A 197 6.47 -8.36 5.10
CA SER A 197 7.46 -7.77 4.21
C SER A 197 8.87 -8.11 4.68
N GLY A 198 9.71 -8.56 3.74
CA GLY A 198 11.13 -8.80 3.98
C GLY A 198 11.97 -7.51 4.03
N LEU A 199 11.32 -6.35 4.00
CA LEU A 199 11.98 -5.05 4.07
C LEU A 199 12.49 -4.74 5.48
N ASP A 200 13.50 -3.89 5.55
CA ASP A 200 14.06 -3.42 6.81
C ASP A 200 13.01 -2.66 7.64
N ARG A 201 12.78 -3.11 8.89
CA ARG A 201 11.77 -2.53 9.79
C ARG A 201 12.08 -1.08 10.15
N LYS A 202 13.36 -0.72 10.29
CA LYS A 202 13.76 0.67 10.58
C LYS A 202 13.42 1.57 9.40
N GLY A 203 13.69 1.12 8.19
CA GLY A 203 13.30 1.76 6.94
C GLY A 203 11.79 1.97 6.82
N LEU A 204 10.98 0.95 7.10
CA LEU A 204 9.51 1.06 7.11
C LEU A 204 9.03 2.09 8.13
N LYS A 205 9.64 2.15 9.33
CA LYS A 205 9.34 3.16 10.33
C LYS A 205 9.67 4.58 9.85
N ILE A 206 10.78 4.77 9.13
CA ILE A 206 11.12 6.06 8.50
C ILE A 206 10.05 6.46 7.47
N MET A 207 9.62 5.54 6.60
CA MET A 207 8.58 5.84 5.61
C MET A 207 7.25 6.25 6.25
N GLU A 208 6.85 5.60 7.35
CA GLU A 208 5.64 5.98 8.09
C GLU A 208 5.80 7.34 8.79
N ASN A 209 6.96 7.62 9.38
CA ASN A 209 7.27 8.94 9.94
C ASN A 209 7.29 10.03 8.87
N ASN A 210 7.79 9.72 7.67
CA ASN A 210 7.77 10.63 6.54
C ASN A 210 6.35 10.99 6.14
N ARG A 211 5.46 9.99 6.03
CA ARG A 211 4.05 10.21 5.72
C ARG A 211 3.41 11.20 6.71
N LYS A 212 3.55 10.94 8.02
CA LYS A 212 3.03 11.83 9.08
C LYS A 212 3.62 13.23 9.03
N THR A 213 4.93 13.33 8.82
CA THR A 213 5.64 14.62 8.75
C THR A 213 5.18 15.43 7.55
N ALA A 214 5.06 14.77 6.39
CA ALA A 214 4.65 15.39 5.14
C ALA A 214 3.18 15.87 5.20
N GLU A 215 2.28 15.08 5.79
CA GLU A 215 0.90 15.48 6.05
C GLU A 215 0.83 16.69 6.99
N LYS A 216 1.52 16.62 8.14
CA LYS A 216 1.58 17.72 9.13
C LYS A 216 2.10 19.02 8.51
N LYS A 217 3.07 18.91 7.60
CA LYS A 217 3.73 20.05 6.94
C LYS A 217 3.10 20.42 5.59
N LYS A 218 1.99 19.78 5.23
CA LYS A 218 1.24 20.03 3.99
C LYS A 218 2.11 19.96 2.73
N VAL A 219 3.04 19.00 2.69
CA VAL A 219 3.81 18.71 1.47
C VAL A 219 2.83 18.20 0.39
N PRO A 220 2.84 18.77 -0.83
CA PRO A 220 1.99 18.36 -1.94
C PRO A 220 2.00 16.85 -2.19
N GLU A 221 0.84 16.29 -2.51
CA GLU A 221 0.69 14.85 -2.71
C GLU A 221 1.63 14.24 -3.77
N PRO A 222 1.82 14.85 -4.96
CA PRO A 222 2.76 14.30 -5.94
C PRO A 222 4.20 14.19 -5.40
N GLU A 223 4.63 15.16 -4.59
CA GLU A 223 5.95 15.15 -3.96
C GLU A 223 6.06 14.04 -2.89
N ARG A 224 5.00 13.83 -2.10
CA ARG A 224 4.93 12.73 -1.12
C ARG A 224 5.03 11.37 -1.80
N ILE A 225 4.31 11.17 -2.90
CA ILE A 225 4.33 9.95 -3.71
C ILE A 225 5.73 9.68 -4.25
N GLY A 226 6.37 10.68 -4.86
CA GLY A 226 7.71 10.52 -5.42
C GLY A 226 8.79 10.23 -4.37
N VAL A 227 8.72 10.86 -3.19
CA VAL A 227 9.62 10.53 -2.06
C VAL A 227 9.39 9.11 -1.56
N ALA A 228 8.13 8.68 -1.43
CA ALA A 228 7.80 7.32 -0.99
C ALA A 228 8.31 6.26 -1.98
N ASP A 229 8.16 6.50 -3.28
CA ASP A 229 8.64 5.59 -4.33
C ASP A 229 10.19 5.52 -4.38
N ALA A 230 10.88 6.66 -4.27
CA ALA A 230 12.34 6.69 -4.19
C ALA A 230 12.86 5.89 -2.97
N ASN A 231 12.23 6.08 -1.81
CA ASN A 231 12.56 5.32 -0.60
C ASN A 231 12.25 3.83 -0.72
N MET A 232 11.16 3.47 -1.37
CA MET A 232 10.83 2.07 -1.63
C MET A 232 11.93 1.40 -2.48
N MET A 233 12.37 2.05 -3.56
CA MET A 233 13.48 1.54 -4.37
C MET A 233 14.78 1.38 -3.55
N ARG A 234 15.08 2.34 -2.67
CA ARG A 234 16.23 2.25 -1.75
C ARG A 234 16.12 1.05 -0.81
N LEU A 235 14.97 0.83 -0.16
CA LEU A 235 14.77 -0.30 0.74
C LEU A 235 14.86 -1.65 0.01
N LEU A 236 14.31 -1.74 -1.20
CA LEU A 236 14.43 -2.93 -2.05
C LEU A 236 15.89 -3.25 -2.34
N ALA A 237 16.67 -2.24 -2.73
CA ALA A 237 18.11 -2.34 -2.95
C ALA A 237 18.94 -2.57 -1.66
N GLY A 238 18.31 -2.58 -0.48
CA GLY A 238 18.97 -2.83 0.81
C GLY A 238 19.63 -1.59 1.42
N LEU A 239 19.31 -0.40 0.92
CA LEU A 239 19.72 0.88 1.50
C LEU A 239 18.69 1.38 2.51
N SER A 240 19.11 2.23 3.44
CA SER A 240 18.18 2.92 4.34
C SER A 240 17.30 3.91 3.58
N ALA A 241 16.02 3.96 3.96
CA ALA A 241 15.13 5.06 3.60
C ALA A 241 15.68 6.39 4.14
N LEU A 242 15.44 7.45 3.39
CA LEU A 242 15.79 8.83 3.72
C LEU A 242 14.60 9.50 4.41
N GLU A 243 14.88 10.33 5.40
CA GLU A 243 13.89 11.14 6.07
C GLU A 243 13.42 12.27 5.15
N ILE A 244 12.11 12.51 5.06
CA ILE A 244 11.61 13.63 4.28
C ILE A 244 11.93 14.93 5.02
N ASP A 245 12.57 15.88 4.33
CA ASP A 245 12.80 17.22 4.83
C ASP A 245 11.89 18.21 4.07
N PRO A 246 10.81 18.71 4.70
CA PRO A 246 9.90 19.67 4.08
C PRO A 246 10.60 20.93 3.56
N LYS A 247 11.70 21.37 4.21
CA LYS A 247 12.46 22.54 3.75
C LYS A 247 13.24 22.23 2.46
N LEU A 248 13.71 20.99 2.30
CA LEU A 248 14.27 20.54 1.02
C LEU A 248 13.19 20.41 -0.06
N CYS A 249 11.97 19.99 0.27
CA CYS A 249 10.84 20.02 -0.67
C CYS A 249 10.56 21.46 -1.15
N GLU A 250 10.53 22.43 -0.23
CA GLU A 250 10.32 23.84 -0.59
C GLU A 250 11.46 24.39 -1.46
N ALA A 251 12.72 24.15 -1.10
CA ALA A 251 13.87 24.55 -1.90
C ALA A 251 13.89 23.91 -3.30
N ALA A 252 13.51 22.64 -3.40
CA ALA A 252 13.39 21.92 -4.66
C ALA A 252 12.24 22.47 -5.53
N ARG A 253 11.12 22.84 -4.91
CA ARG A 253 9.96 23.40 -5.61
C ARG A 253 10.29 24.78 -6.18
N ASP A 254 10.99 25.58 -5.39
CA ASP A 254 11.50 26.89 -5.78
C ASP A 254 12.44 26.79 -6.99
N HIS A 255 13.38 25.83 -7.00
CA HIS A 255 14.25 25.62 -8.18
C HIS A 255 13.48 25.13 -9.41
N SER A 256 12.50 24.25 -9.22
CA SER A 256 11.65 23.78 -10.32
C SER A 256 10.85 24.94 -10.94
N LYS A 257 10.42 25.89 -10.11
CA LYS A 257 9.78 27.13 -10.56
C LYS A 257 10.76 28.06 -11.26
N ASP A 258 11.96 28.25 -10.74
CA ASP A 258 13.00 29.05 -11.40
C ASP A 258 13.28 28.50 -12.81
N MET A 259 13.52 27.18 -12.94
CA MET A 259 13.77 26.52 -14.24
C MET A 259 12.65 26.76 -15.25
N GLU A 260 11.40 26.63 -14.80
CA GLU A 260 10.23 26.81 -15.64
C GLU A 260 10.01 28.27 -16.04
N THR A 261 10.02 29.18 -15.07
CA THR A 261 9.67 30.59 -15.29
C THR A 261 10.76 31.39 -16.00
N LEU A 262 12.03 30.98 -15.83
CA LEU A 262 13.19 31.63 -16.43
C LEU A 262 13.73 30.86 -17.65
N ASN A 263 13.01 29.82 -18.11
CA ASN A 263 13.31 29.04 -19.30
C ASN A 263 14.74 28.47 -19.34
N PHE A 264 15.19 27.83 -18.25
CA PHE A 264 16.46 27.11 -18.21
C PHE A 264 16.31 25.72 -17.59
N PHE A 265 17.21 24.80 -17.92
CA PHE A 265 17.25 23.47 -17.33
C PHE A 265 18.68 23.13 -16.91
N ALA A 266 19.04 23.49 -15.68
CA ALA A 266 20.38 23.31 -15.15
C ALA A 266 20.38 23.17 -13.62
N HIS A 267 21.43 22.56 -13.08
CA HIS A 267 21.67 22.51 -11.63
C HIS A 267 22.00 23.89 -11.03
N GLU A 268 22.67 24.74 -11.82
CA GLU A 268 22.97 26.11 -11.42
C GLU A 268 21.81 27.05 -11.78
N SER A 269 21.29 27.77 -10.78
CA SER A 269 20.28 28.82 -11.01
C SER A 269 20.96 30.15 -11.37
N PRO A 270 20.44 30.91 -12.36
CA PRO A 270 20.91 32.26 -12.65
C PRO A 270 20.45 33.28 -11.60
N VAL A 271 19.55 32.91 -10.68
CA VAL A 271 19.01 33.81 -9.66
C VAL A 271 20.06 34.08 -8.57
N LYS A 272 20.31 35.36 -8.29
CA LYS A 272 21.27 35.80 -7.27
C LYS A 272 20.95 35.15 -5.91
N GLY A 273 21.96 34.51 -5.30
CA GLY A 273 21.82 33.82 -4.02
C GLY A 273 21.19 32.43 -4.08
N LYS A 274 20.90 31.91 -5.29
CA LYS A 274 20.33 30.56 -5.51
C LYS A 274 21.20 29.65 -6.39
N ARG A 275 22.45 30.04 -6.66
CA ARG A 275 23.29 29.43 -7.69
C ARG A 275 23.39 27.91 -7.51
N THR A 276 23.87 27.42 -6.37
CA THR A 276 24.02 25.98 -6.14
C THR A 276 22.82 25.37 -5.41
N PRO A 277 22.62 24.04 -5.47
CA PRO A 277 21.58 23.36 -4.69
C PRO A 277 21.65 23.66 -3.19
N ASN A 278 22.87 23.81 -2.64
CA ASN A 278 23.05 24.12 -1.24
C ASN A 278 22.76 25.60 -0.92
N ASP A 279 23.03 26.54 -1.83
CA ASP A 279 22.62 27.94 -1.65
C ASP A 279 21.09 28.04 -1.59
N ARG A 280 20.38 27.32 -2.48
CA ARG A 280 18.92 27.22 -2.43
C ARG A 280 18.44 26.63 -1.12
N ALA A 281 19.00 25.49 -0.70
CA ALA A 281 18.64 24.84 0.56
C ALA A 281 18.85 25.76 1.79
N LYS A 282 19.93 26.55 1.82
CA LYS A 282 20.21 27.51 2.90
C LYS A 282 19.15 28.60 3.01
N ASN A 283 18.59 29.06 1.88
CA ASN A 283 17.51 30.06 1.88
C ASN A 283 16.24 29.57 2.60
N PHE A 284 16.05 28.25 2.69
CA PHE A 284 14.97 27.61 3.45
C PHE A 284 15.42 27.11 4.84
N GLY A 285 16.64 27.46 5.26
CA GLY A 285 17.20 27.07 6.56
C GLY A 285 17.46 25.57 6.68
N THR A 286 17.96 24.95 5.60
CA THR A 286 18.44 23.56 5.55
C THR A 286 19.72 23.48 4.68
N SER A 287 20.18 22.27 4.35
CA SER A 287 21.39 22.03 3.56
C SER A 287 21.19 20.90 2.56
N ALA A 288 21.81 21.05 1.38
CA ALA A 288 21.79 20.04 0.32
C ALA A 288 23.20 19.52 0.03
N SER A 289 23.25 18.25 -0.37
CA SER A 289 24.44 17.45 -0.62
C SER A 289 24.41 16.75 -1.98
N GLY A 290 23.29 16.85 -2.71
CA GLY A 290 23.09 16.26 -4.03
C GLY A 290 21.77 16.75 -4.62
N GLU A 291 21.66 16.68 -5.95
CA GLU A 291 20.49 17.09 -6.69
C GLU A 291 20.27 16.20 -7.92
N ASN A 292 19.00 15.87 -8.19
CA ASN A 292 18.56 15.41 -9.49
C ASN A 292 17.48 16.36 -10.04
N ILE A 293 17.49 16.65 -11.34
CA ILE A 293 16.48 17.47 -12.01
C ILE A 293 15.83 16.70 -13.15
N TYR A 294 14.54 16.92 -13.39
CA TYR A 294 13.78 16.27 -14.46
C TYR A 294 12.74 17.24 -15.02
N ALA A 295 12.51 17.17 -16.33
CA ALA A 295 11.45 17.91 -17.01
C ALA A 295 10.72 17.00 -18.00
N GLY A 296 9.41 17.18 -18.13
CA GLY A 296 8.63 16.58 -19.23
C GLY A 296 7.33 15.89 -18.81
N SER A 297 7.12 15.64 -17.52
CA SER A 297 5.91 14.99 -17.00
C SER A 297 5.48 15.61 -15.67
N THR A 298 4.18 15.65 -15.41
CA THR A 298 3.61 16.02 -14.10
C THR A 298 3.51 14.84 -13.14
N ASP A 299 3.92 13.64 -13.57
CA ASP A 299 3.90 12.44 -12.75
C ASP A 299 5.25 12.23 -12.04
N PRO A 300 5.27 12.15 -10.69
CA PRO A 300 6.50 11.92 -9.93
C PRO A 300 7.17 10.56 -10.24
N LEU A 301 6.40 9.54 -10.63
CA LEU A 301 6.95 8.22 -10.95
C LEU A 301 7.74 8.26 -12.26
N SER A 302 7.29 9.07 -13.22
CA SER A 302 8.02 9.37 -14.44
C SER A 302 9.37 10.04 -14.14
N ALA A 303 9.42 10.99 -13.20
CA ALA A 303 10.67 11.65 -12.78
C ALA A 303 11.64 10.65 -12.12
N ASN A 304 11.16 9.87 -11.14
CA ASN A 304 11.95 8.81 -10.50
C ASN A 304 12.48 7.77 -11.49
N LYS A 305 11.66 7.34 -12.46
CA LYS A 305 12.08 6.42 -13.52
C LYS A 305 13.12 7.04 -14.44
N GLY A 306 12.97 8.32 -14.78
CA GLY A 306 13.95 9.09 -15.55
C GLY A 306 15.32 9.15 -14.87
N TRP A 307 15.33 9.47 -13.56
CA TRP A 307 16.54 9.47 -12.75
C TRP A 307 17.13 8.07 -12.57
N PHE A 308 16.29 7.05 -12.40
CA PHE A 308 16.74 5.66 -12.25
C PHE A 308 17.56 5.20 -13.47
N TYR A 309 17.19 5.59 -14.70
CA TYR A 309 17.90 5.21 -15.92
C TYR A 309 19.03 6.16 -16.33
N SER A 310 19.25 7.24 -15.57
CA SER A 310 20.35 8.17 -15.80
C SER A 310 21.50 7.85 -14.84
N PRO A 311 22.69 7.44 -15.32
CA PRO A 311 23.80 7.02 -14.45
C PRO A 311 24.14 7.99 -13.32
N GLY A 312 24.29 9.28 -13.62
CA GLY A 312 24.57 10.32 -12.61
C GLY A 312 23.46 10.44 -11.57
N HIS A 313 22.20 10.53 -12.01
CA HIS A 313 21.07 10.67 -11.10
C HIS A 313 20.82 9.39 -10.27
N HIS A 314 21.02 8.22 -10.88
CA HIS A 314 20.93 6.94 -10.20
C HIS A 314 21.94 6.85 -9.05
N ARG A 315 23.20 7.27 -9.27
CA ARG A 315 24.20 7.30 -8.19
C ARG A 315 23.76 8.19 -7.01
N ASN A 316 23.13 9.33 -7.28
CA ASN A 316 22.54 10.16 -6.21
C ASN A 316 21.40 9.44 -5.49
N MET A 317 20.42 8.89 -6.24
CA MET A 317 19.25 8.19 -5.66
C MET A 317 19.65 7.04 -4.74
N PHE A 318 20.73 6.33 -5.06
CA PHE A 318 21.19 5.14 -4.33
C PHE A 318 22.50 5.36 -3.56
N SER A 319 22.90 6.61 -3.35
CA SER A 319 24.04 6.93 -2.48
C SER A 319 23.71 6.62 -1.02
N SER A 320 24.67 6.00 -0.32
CA SER A 320 24.59 5.73 1.12
C SER A 320 24.94 6.95 1.97
N GLY A 321 25.43 8.04 1.37
CA GLY A 321 25.86 9.25 2.07
C GLY A 321 24.72 10.18 2.50
N HIS A 322 23.53 10.03 1.92
CA HIS A 322 22.37 10.87 2.24
C HIS A 322 21.60 10.35 3.46
N ARG A 323 20.93 11.26 4.16
CA ARG A 323 20.03 10.98 5.29
C ARG A 323 18.65 11.59 5.10
N ARG A 324 18.59 12.71 4.37
CA ARG A 324 17.36 13.46 4.09
C ARG A 324 17.08 13.57 2.60
N ILE A 325 15.81 13.69 2.25
CA ILE A 325 15.33 13.88 0.87
C ILE A 325 14.23 14.94 0.84
N GLY A 326 14.24 15.77 -0.19
CA GLY A 326 13.12 16.61 -0.59
C GLY A 326 12.84 16.45 -2.08
N LEU A 327 11.58 16.50 -2.46
CA LEU A 327 11.14 16.50 -3.85
C LEU A 327 10.23 17.71 -4.03
N GLY A 328 10.41 18.46 -5.10
CA GLY A 328 9.63 19.66 -5.41
C GLY A 328 9.20 19.67 -6.86
N GLN A 329 7.95 20.07 -7.10
CA GLN A 329 7.35 20.14 -8.44
C GLN A 329 6.91 21.57 -8.81
N HIS A 330 7.18 21.98 -10.05
CA HIS A 330 6.48 23.10 -10.67
C HIS A 330 6.13 22.75 -12.12
N ASN A 331 4.84 22.69 -12.45
CA ASN A 331 4.36 22.17 -13.73
C ASN A 331 4.99 20.80 -14.06
N ARG A 332 5.73 20.72 -15.18
CA ARG A 332 6.42 19.51 -15.63
C ARG A 332 7.87 19.41 -15.15
N HIS A 333 8.33 20.33 -14.30
CA HIS A 333 9.67 20.37 -13.75
C HIS A 333 9.71 19.80 -12.34
N TRP A 334 10.75 19.02 -12.08
CA TRP A 334 10.99 18.34 -10.82
C TRP A 334 12.42 18.54 -10.39
N THR A 335 12.60 18.78 -9.10
CA THR A 335 13.90 18.79 -8.45
C THR A 335 13.84 17.84 -7.26
N GLN A 336 14.83 16.96 -7.12
CA GLN A 336 15.03 16.10 -5.97
C GLN A 336 16.33 16.51 -5.29
N LEU A 337 16.23 16.99 -4.06
CA LEU A 337 17.37 17.38 -3.24
C LEU A 337 17.65 16.33 -2.17
N PHE A 338 18.92 16.13 -1.87
CA PHE A 338 19.37 15.22 -0.82
C PHE A 338 20.17 15.96 0.25
N GLY A 339 19.96 15.64 1.52
CA GLY A 339 20.72 16.20 2.65
C GLY A 339 21.49 15.12 3.42
N ARG A 340 22.58 15.51 4.09
CA ARG A 340 23.21 14.72 5.16
C ARG A 340 22.52 14.95 6.49
#